data_AF-A0A9J5XMJ3-F1
#
_entry.id   AF-A0A9J5XMJ3-F1
#
_cell.length_a   1.000
_cell.length_b   1.000
_cell.length_c   1.000
_cell.angle_alpha   90.00
_cell.angle_beta   90.00
_cell.angle_gamma   90.00
#
_symmetry.space_group_name_H-M   'P 1'
#
loop_
_entity.id
_entity.type
_entity.pdbx_description
1 polymer ?
#
loop_
_entity_poly.entity_id
_entity_poly.type
_entity_poly.pdbx_seq_one_letter_code
_entity_poly.pdbx_strand_id
1 'polypeptide(L)'
;MQMGFRYGSLVEDIYTGYQLHCEGWKSIFCNPKRPAFLGHRWAVGLLEVALSKNSPITFGMGHLGPIMAQCYIHYTFWPIHSLPITIYALLPQLTLLSGVPIFPKISFLV
;
A
#
# COMPACT_ATOMS: atom_id res chain seq x y z
N MET A 1 -9.38 26.06 4.05
CA MET A 1 -8.18 25.66 4.81
C MET A 1 -8.62 25.04 6.12
N GLN A 2 -8.52 23.71 6.25
CA GLN A 2 -8.50 23.07 7.57
C GLN A 2 -7.02 23.08 8.00
N MET A 3 -6.64 24.02 8.86
CA MET A 3 -5.28 24.09 9.40
C MET A 3 -5.19 23.22 10.66
N GLY A 4 -4.44 22.13 10.60
CA GLY A 4 -4.22 21.22 11.73
C GLY A 4 -4.06 19.75 11.33
N PHE A 5 -3.93 18.87 12.32
CA PHE A 5 -4.00 17.41 12.13
C PHE A 5 -5.39 17.06 11.59
N ARG A 6 -5.46 16.37 10.45
CA ARG A 6 -6.73 15.96 9.88
C ARG A 6 -7.14 14.64 10.53
N TYR A 7 -7.83 14.77 11.66
CA TYR A 7 -8.35 13.65 12.41
C TYR A 7 -9.40 12.90 11.60
N GLY A 8 -9.24 11.58 11.47
CA GLY A 8 -10.24 10.74 10.79
C GLY A 8 -9.71 9.57 9.97
N SER A 9 -8.40 9.29 9.98
CA SER A 9 -7.85 8.04 9.41
C SER A 9 -7.06 7.31 10.48
N LEU A 10 -6.96 5.98 10.44
CA LEU A 10 -6.04 5.25 11.33
C LEU A 10 -4.55 5.57 11.05
N VAL A 11 -4.24 6.18 9.90
CA VAL A 11 -2.88 6.56 9.46
C VAL A 11 -2.88 8.06 9.12
N GLU A 12 -3.15 8.87 10.13
CA GLU A 12 -3.27 10.33 10.03
C GLU A 12 -1.96 11.02 9.62
N ASP A 13 -0.82 10.42 9.98
CA ASP A 13 0.52 10.88 9.67
C ASP A 13 0.79 10.88 8.16
N ILE A 14 0.46 9.79 7.48
CA ILE A 14 0.62 9.69 6.01
C ILE A 14 -0.42 10.54 5.30
N TYR A 15 -1.67 10.53 5.78
CA TYR A 15 -2.73 11.32 5.16
C TYR A 15 -2.44 12.83 5.23
N THR A 16 -1.97 13.31 6.38
CA THR A 16 -1.58 14.71 6.57
C THR A 16 -0.36 15.05 5.73
N GLY A 17 0.68 14.19 5.72
CA GLY A 17 1.86 14.41 4.88
C GLY A 17 1.55 14.43 3.38
N TYR A 18 0.67 13.54 2.92
CA TYR A 18 0.21 13.50 1.53
C TYR A 18 -0.49 14.81 1.14
N GLN A 19 -1.40 15.31 1.97
CA GLN A 19 -2.08 16.58 1.69
C GLN A 19 -1.11 17.77 1.66
N LEU A 20 -0.14 17.83 2.59
CA LEU A 20 0.90 18.86 2.56
C LEU A 20 1.70 18.80 1.25
N HIS A 21 2.02 17.61 0.75
CA HIS A 21 2.67 17.47 -0.56
C HIS A 21 1.77 17.89 -1.73
N CYS A 22 0.46 17.66 -1.64
CA CYS A 22 -0.51 18.19 -2.63
C CYS A 22 -0.57 19.72 -2.62
N GLU A 23 -0.33 20.35 -1.46
CA GLU A 23 -0.28 21.80 -1.28
C GLU A 23 1.10 22.40 -1.68
N GLY A 24 2.04 21.58 -2.14
CA GLY A 24 3.35 22.01 -2.65
C GLY A 24 4.48 22.03 -1.60
N TRP A 25 4.23 21.54 -0.39
CA TRP A 25 5.27 21.41 0.64
C TRP A 25 6.29 20.32 0.26
N LYS A 26 7.54 20.48 0.74
CA LYS A 26 8.64 19.53 0.52
C LYS A 26 9.07 18.88 1.82
N SER A 27 9.10 17.56 1.88
CA SER A 27 9.64 16.80 3.01
C SER A 27 11.16 16.63 2.93
N ILE A 28 11.81 16.52 4.09
CA ILE A 28 13.24 16.14 4.23
C ILE A 28 13.30 14.85 5.05
N PHE A 29 14.00 13.84 4.54
CA PHE A 29 14.17 12.55 5.23
C PHE A 29 15.50 12.51 5.99
N CYS A 30 15.42 12.28 7.30
CA CYS A 30 16.58 12.08 8.17
C CYS A 30 16.46 10.71 8.84
N ASN A 31 17.48 9.85 8.68
CA ASN A 31 17.47 8.51 9.26
C ASN A 31 18.38 8.43 10.50
N PRO A 32 17.86 8.60 11.73
CA PRO A 32 18.66 8.51 12.94
C PRO A 32 19.07 7.06 13.24
N LYS A 33 20.20 6.86 13.93
CA LYS A 33 20.72 5.52 14.28
C LYS A 33 19.79 4.68 15.18
N ARG A 34 18.82 5.30 15.87
CA ARG A 34 17.86 4.62 16.75
C ARG A 34 16.45 4.81 16.20
N PRO A 35 15.69 3.73 15.93
CA PRO A 35 14.31 3.86 15.48
C PRO A 35 13.46 4.46 16.60
N ALA A 36 12.71 5.53 16.29
CA ALA A 36 11.96 6.30 17.28
C ALA A 36 10.53 5.76 17.53
N PHE A 37 9.97 4.98 16.60
CA PHE A 37 8.59 4.49 16.72
C PHE A 37 8.40 3.17 15.98
N LEU A 38 7.72 2.22 16.62
CA LEU A 38 7.32 0.94 16.03
C LEU A 38 5.80 0.82 16.16
N GLY A 39 5.09 1.16 15.09
CA GLY A 39 3.63 1.01 15.02
C GLY A 39 3.25 -0.21 14.20
N HIS A 40 2.18 -0.93 14.57
CA HIS A 40 1.70 -2.13 13.85
C HIS A 40 0.33 -1.95 13.17
N ARG A 41 -0.28 -0.76 13.20
CA ARG A 41 -1.67 -0.53 12.74
C ARG A 41 -1.80 0.14 11.36
N TRP A 42 -0.88 -0.13 10.44
CA TRP A 42 -0.76 0.59 9.17
C TRP A 42 -1.71 0.08 8.08
N ALA A 43 -1.96 -1.24 8.03
CA ALA A 43 -2.67 -1.86 6.91
C ALA A 43 -4.10 -1.33 6.71
N VAL A 44 -4.86 -1.14 7.79
CA VAL A 44 -6.25 -0.68 7.72
C VAL A 44 -6.34 0.79 7.30
N GLY A 45 -5.53 1.67 7.91
CA GLY A 45 -5.58 3.09 7.55
C GLY A 45 -5.00 3.38 6.17
N LEU A 46 -4.06 2.56 5.67
CA LEU A 46 -3.58 2.70 4.28
C LEU A 46 -4.66 2.38 3.25
N LEU A 47 -5.46 1.34 3.49
CA LEU A 47 -6.62 1.01 2.66
C LEU A 47 -7.71 2.07 2.75
N GLU A 48 -7.94 2.63 3.94
CA GLU A 48 -8.88 3.72 4.16
C GLU A 48 -8.49 4.98 3.36
N VAL A 49 -7.20 5.34 3.34
CA VAL A 49 -6.70 6.45 2.52
C VAL A 49 -6.85 6.17 1.02
N ALA A 50 -6.58 4.93 0.58
CA ALA A 50 -6.74 4.52 -0.82
C ALA A 50 -8.19 4.67 -1.32
N LEU A 51 -9.17 4.35 -0.46
CA LEU A 51 -10.60 4.43 -0.77
C LEU A 51 -11.24 5.79 -0.42
N SER A 52 -10.47 6.71 0.16
CA SER A 52 -10.97 8.03 0.54
C SER A 52 -11.23 8.94 -0.68
N LYS A 53 -12.00 10.02 -0.45
CA LYS A 53 -12.31 11.03 -1.48
C LYS A 53 -11.08 11.70 -2.08
N ASN A 54 -9.97 11.76 -1.33
CA ASN A 54 -8.69 12.31 -1.77
C ASN A 54 -7.72 11.17 -2.11
N SER A 55 -8.16 10.23 -2.96
CA SER A 55 -7.35 9.06 -3.25
C SER A 55 -6.05 9.44 -3.98
N PRO A 56 -4.91 8.79 -3.65
CA PRO A 56 -3.64 9.05 -4.33
C PRO A 56 -3.69 8.82 -5.84
N ILE A 57 -4.64 8.01 -6.32
CA ILE A 57 -4.82 7.70 -7.74
C ILE A 57 -5.37 8.90 -8.51
N THR A 58 -6.43 9.54 -8.02
CA THR A 58 -7.11 10.61 -8.77
C THR A 58 -6.59 11.98 -8.36
N PHE A 59 -6.56 12.27 -7.07
CA PHE A 59 -6.09 13.55 -6.55
C PHE A 59 -4.57 13.66 -6.64
N GLY A 60 -3.87 12.55 -6.39
CA GLY A 60 -2.41 12.51 -6.37
C GLY A 60 -1.75 12.73 -7.73
N MET A 61 -2.32 12.15 -8.79
CA MET A 61 -1.82 12.34 -10.17
C MET A 61 -1.94 13.78 -10.67
N GLY A 62 -2.91 14.55 -10.16
CA GLY A 62 -3.14 15.93 -10.60
C GLY A 62 -2.34 16.99 -9.84
N HIS A 63 -2.02 16.74 -8.57
CA HIS A 63 -1.41 17.75 -7.68
C HIS A 63 0.02 17.41 -7.26
N LEU A 64 0.44 16.14 -7.38
CA LEU A 64 1.82 15.71 -7.11
C LEU A 64 2.50 15.35 -8.43
N GLY A 65 3.82 15.50 -8.48
CA GLY A 65 4.60 14.98 -9.61
C GLY A 65 4.38 13.46 -9.80
N PRO A 66 4.43 12.94 -11.04
CA PRO A 66 4.04 11.57 -11.36
C PRO A 66 4.80 10.51 -10.56
N ILE A 67 6.09 10.75 -10.29
CA ILE A 67 6.94 9.86 -9.49
C ILE A 67 6.45 9.80 -8.04
N MET A 68 6.14 10.95 -7.45
CA MET A 68 5.68 11.04 -6.07
C MET A 68 4.29 10.42 -5.92
N ALA A 69 3.38 10.67 -6.87
CA ALA A 69 2.07 10.03 -6.93
C ALA A 69 2.21 8.49 -6.97
N GLN A 70 3.10 7.96 -7.80
CA GLN A 70 3.34 6.52 -7.89
C GLN A 70 3.90 5.93 -6.58
N CYS A 71 4.79 6.63 -5.88
CA CYS A 71 5.28 6.21 -4.57
C CYS A 71 4.14 6.12 -3.54
N TYR A 72 3.24 7.11 -3.50
CA TYR A 72 2.08 7.08 -2.60
C TYR A 72 1.08 5.97 -2.94
N ILE A 73 0.83 5.74 -4.23
CA ILE A 73 -0.01 4.63 -4.69
C ILE A 73 0.63 3.31 -4.24
N HIS A 74 1.92 3.09 -4.51
CA HIS A 74 2.58 1.86 -4.09
C HIS A 74 2.48 1.62 -2.58
N TYR A 75 2.69 2.66 -1.77
CA TYR A 75 2.64 2.56 -0.32
C TYR A 75 1.22 2.25 0.20
N THR A 76 0.19 2.89 -0.37
CA THR A 76 -1.21 2.65 0.02
C THR A 76 -1.75 1.28 -0.42
N PHE A 77 -1.26 0.73 -1.54
CA PHE A 77 -1.63 -0.60 -2.03
C PHE A 77 -0.77 -1.73 -1.48
N TRP A 78 0.29 -1.44 -0.74
CA TRP A 78 1.16 -2.45 -0.13
C TRP A 78 0.40 -3.52 0.69
N PRO A 79 -0.64 -3.19 1.49
CA PRO A 79 -1.40 -4.21 2.23
C PRO A 79 -2.14 -5.21 1.34
N ILE A 80 -2.51 -4.84 0.11
CA ILE A 80 -3.25 -5.71 -0.82
C ILE A 80 -2.36 -6.85 -1.31
N HIS A 81 -1.04 -6.67 -1.35
CA HIS A 81 -0.11 -7.75 -1.69
C HIS A 81 -0.16 -8.93 -0.72
N SER A 82 -0.69 -8.76 0.50
CA SER A 82 -0.89 -9.89 1.42
C SER A 82 -1.83 -10.95 0.86
N LEU A 83 -2.90 -10.57 0.14
CA LEU A 83 -3.89 -11.48 -0.41
C LEU A 83 -3.32 -12.49 -1.41
N PRO A 84 -2.64 -12.09 -2.51
CA PRO A 84 -2.07 -13.05 -3.46
C PRO A 84 -0.99 -13.91 -2.81
N ILE A 85 -0.24 -13.38 -1.85
CA ILE A 85 0.77 -14.17 -1.10
C ILE A 85 0.08 -15.27 -0.28
N THR A 86 -0.99 -14.94 0.43
CA THR A 86 -1.75 -15.94 1.20
C THR A 86 -2.38 -16.98 0.29
N ILE A 87 -2.97 -16.56 -0.83
CA ILE A 87 -3.53 -17.49 -1.83
C ILE A 87 -2.44 -18.44 -2.34
N TYR A 88 -1.29 -17.89 -2.74
CA TYR A 88 -0.18 -18.70 -3.26
C TYR A 88 0.44 -19.61 -2.20
N ALA A 89 0.44 -19.21 -0.93
CA ALA A 89 0.92 -20.05 0.16
C ALA A 89 -0.02 -21.25 0.43
N LEU A 90 -1.34 -21.02 0.37
CA LEU A 90 -2.35 -22.06 0.63
C LEU A 90 -2.60 -22.99 -0.56
N LEU A 91 -2.44 -22.47 -1.78
CA LEU A 91 -2.66 -23.22 -3.02
C LEU A 91 -1.91 -24.57 -3.08
N PRO A 92 -0.58 -24.66 -2.84
CA PRO A 92 0.15 -25.92 -2.91
C PRO A 92 -0.30 -26.92 -1.84
N GLN A 93 -0.65 -26.44 -0.64
CA GLN A 93 -1.09 -27.29 0.47
C GLN A 93 -2.46 -27.91 0.18
N LEU A 94 -3.38 -27.13 -0.40
CA LEU A 94 -4.69 -27.62 -0.84
C LEU A 94 -4.58 -28.61 -2.01
N THR A 95 -3.67 -28.38 -2.94
CA THR A 95 -3.46 -29.30 -4.07
C THR A 95 -2.78 -30.60 -3.67
N LEU A 96 -1.92 -30.56 -2.66
CA LEU A 96 -1.31 -31.75 -2.09
C LEU A 96 -2.36 -32.63 -1.38
N LEU A 97 -3.30 -32.03 -0.64
CA LEU A 97 -4.38 -32.74 0.03
C LEU A 97 -5.43 -33.30 -0.93
N SER A 98 -5.75 -32.57 -2.00
CA SER A 98 -6.76 -32.97 -2.98
C SER A 98 -6.23 -33.89 -4.10
N GLY A 99 -4.91 -34.06 -4.20
CA GLY A 99 -4.29 -34.88 -5.24
C GLY A 99 -4.44 -34.33 -6.67
N VAL A 100 -4.87 -33.07 -6.81
CA VAL A 100 -5.08 -32.42 -8.11
C VAL A 100 -3.79 -31.69 -8.53
N PRO A 101 -3.23 -31.98 -9.71
CA PRO A 101 -2.06 -31.26 -10.20
C PRO A 101 -2.41 -29.82 -10.59
N ILE A 102 -1.66 -28.83 -10.06
CA ILE A 102 -1.83 -27.39 -10.37
C ILE A 102 -1.46 -27.07 -11.82
N PHE A 103 -0.44 -27.76 -12.33
CA PHE A 103 0.12 -27.51 -13.66
C PHE A 103 -0.27 -28.63 -14.62
N PRO A 104 -0.65 -28.32 -15.88
CA PRO A 104 -0.86 -29.35 -16.89
C PRO A 104 0.44 -30.11 -17.11
N LYS A 105 0.36 -31.44 -17.20
CA LYS A 105 1.51 -32.27 -17.58
C LYS A 105 1.93 -31.85 -18.99
N ILE A 106 3.15 -31.37 -19.11
CA ILE A 106 3.74 -31.00 -20.40
C ILE A 106 4.08 -32.33 -21.09
N SER A 107 3.21 -32.80 -21.99
CA SER A 107 3.53 -33.91 -22.88
C SER A 107 4.33 -33.36 -24.05
N PHE A 108 5.65 -33.43 -23.96
CA PHE A 108 6.49 -33.29 -25.15
C PHE A 108 6.16 -34.46 -26.08
N LEU A 109 5.45 -34.18 -27.17
CA LEU A 109 5.32 -35.08 -28.32
C LEU A 109 6.74 -35.21 -28.92
N VAL A 110 7.41 -36.30 -28.59
CA VAL A 110 8.59 -36.81 -29.31
C VAL A 110 8.14 -37.99 -30.15
#